data_AF-A0A9D7R441-F1
#
_entry.id   AF-A0A9D7R441-F1
#
_cell.length_a   1.000
_cell.length_b   1.000
_cell.length_c   1.000
_cell.angle_alpha   90.00
_cell.angle_beta   90.00
_cell.angle_gamma   90.00
#
_symmetry.space_group_name_H-M   'P 1'
#
loop_
_entity.id
_entity.type
_entity.pdbx_description
1 polymer ?
#
loop_
_entity_poly.entity_id
_entity_poly.type
_entity_poly.pdbx_seq_one_letter_code
_entity_poly.pdbx_strand_id
1 'polypeptide(L)'
;MFALTASKTVWRSATLPLSLEIDGMVGMQSGVTKLGEVAIAPALRWSGFAWNDVVRTSVRAAPVGISYTSAVSPLETGPSGNGSRLLNWLFLEVALSRPADPSNEFFMRLHHRCAAYDLLNNYGANGDDFFAVGFRRRF
;
A
#
# COMPACT_ATOMS: atom_id res chain seq x y z
N MET A 1 -12.16 3.98 -1.10
CA MET A 1 -11.12 4.19 -2.14
C MET A 1 -11.34 3.21 -3.27
N PHE A 2 -11.18 3.64 -4.52
CA PHE A 2 -11.00 2.77 -5.68
C PHE A 2 -9.61 3.03 -6.26
N ALA A 3 -8.83 2.00 -6.51
CA ALA A 3 -7.46 2.15 -6.98
C ALA A 3 -7.06 1.06 -7.97
N LEU A 4 -6.17 1.42 -8.88
CA LEU A 4 -5.45 0.51 -9.74
C LEU A 4 -4.00 0.44 -9.24
N THR A 5 -3.52 -0.77 -9.00
CA THR A 5 -2.15 -1.03 -8.56
C THR A 5 -1.39 -1.83 -9.61
N ALA A 6 -0.12 -1.49 -9.83
CA ALA A 6 0.81 -2.28 -10.62
C ALA A 6 2.05 -2.56 -9.79
N SER A 7 2.52 -3.80 -9.81
CA SER A 7 3.69 -4.22 -9.02
C SER A 7 4.70 -4.94 -9.91
N LYS A 8 5.99 -4.68 -9.71
CA LYS A 8 7.07 -5.40 -10.39
C LYS A 8 8.06 -5.96 -9.37
N THR A 9 8.32 -7.26 -9.42
CA THR A 9 9.41 -7.86 -8.65
C THR A 9 10.75 -7.41 -9.24
N VAL A 10 11.58 -6.79 -8.41
CA VAL A 10 12.92 -6.28 -8.80
C VAL A 10 14.04 -7.12 -8.21
N TRP A 11 13.76 -7.89 -7.14
CA TRP A 11 14.73 -8.80 -6.55
C TRP A 11 14.02 -9.98 -5.89
N ARG A 12 14.66 -11.14 -5.88
CA ARG A 12 14.23 -12.35 -5.16
C ARG A 12 15.40 -12.91 -4.38
N SER A 13 15.16 -13.32 -3.14
CA SER A 13 16.15 -14.03 -2.35
C SER A 13 16.42 -15.41 -2.97
N ALA A 14 17.68 -15.85 -2.92
CA ALA A 14 18.09 -17.17 -3.37
C ALA A 14 17.77 -18.27 -2.34
N THR A 15 17.60 -17.90 -1.06
CA THR A 15 17.51 -18.84 0.06
C THR A 15 16.23 -18.72 0.87
N LEU A 16 15.52 -17.60 0.75
CA LEU A 16 14.30 -17.32 1.51
C LEU A 16 13.12 -17.11 0.56
N PRO A 17 11.88 -17.40 0.97
CA PRO A 17 10.67 -17.10 0.22
C PRO A 17 10.30 -15.61 0.32
N LEU A 18 11.29 -14.75 0.07
CA LEU A 18 11.27 -13.30 0.20
C LEU A 18 11.62 -12.65 -1.15
N SER A 19 10.87 -11.61 -1.52
CA SER A 19 11.15 -10.80 -2.71
C SER A 19 10.95 -9.32 -2.43
N LEU A 20 11.63 -8.47 -3.19
CA LEU A 20 11.41 -7.03 -3.21
C LEU A 20 10.63 -6.68 -4.47
N GLU A 21 9.56 -5.92 -4.31
CA GLU A 21 8.70 -5.42 -5.38
C GLU A 21 8.66 -3.90 -5.34
N ILE A 22 8.48 -3.26 -6.50
CA ILE A 22 8.06 -1.86 -6.58
C ILE A 22 6.56 -1.86 -6.85
N ASP A 23 5.77 -1.26 -5.96
CA ASP A 23 4.32 -1.10 -6.06
C ASP A 23 4.00 0.34 -6.43
N GLY A 24 3.24 0.53 -7.50
CA GLY A 24 2.67 1.81 -7.90
C GLY A 24 1.15 1.76 -7.86
N MET A 25 0.54 2.89 -7.55
CA MET A 25 -0.91 3.02 -7.42
C MET A 25 -1.39 4.35 -8.00
N VAL A 26 -2.54 4.30 -8.68
CA VAL A 26 -3.38 5.47 -8.96
C VAL A 26 -4.78 5.19 -8.45
N GLY A 27 -5.38 6.13 -7.72
CA GLY A 27 -6.68 5.91 -7.10
C GLY A 27 -7.49 7.16 -6.86
N MET A 28 -8.76 6.93 -6.56
CA MET A 28 -9.68 7.93 -6.06
C MET A 28 -10.15 7.53 -4.65
N GLN A 29 -9.92 8.43 -3.71
CA GLN A 29 -10.48 8.35 -2.37
C GLN A 29 -11.85 9.04 -2.36
N SER A 30 -12.77 8.48 -1.59
CA SER A 30 -14.13 8.98 -1.41
C SER A 30 -14.55 8.75 0.04
N GLY A 31 -15.44 9.60 0.56
CA GLY A 31 -15.80 9.63 1.98
C GLY A 31 -15.90 11.09 2.44
N VAL A 32 -15.05 11.49 3.37
CA VAL A 32 -14.97 12.87 3.89
C VAL A 32 -14.65 13.88 2.80
N THR A 33 -13.78 13.52 1.85
CA THR A 33 -13.49 14.33 0.68
C THR A 33 -13.14 13.46 -0.53
N LYS A 34 -13.30 13.99 -1.74
CA LYS A 34 -12.91 13.31 -2.98
C LYS A 34 -11.50 13.72 -3.38
N LEU A 35 -10.57 12.77 -3.40
CA LEU A 35 -9.16 13.03 -3.73
C LEU A 35 -8.67 12.04 -4.79
N GLY A 36 -7.93 12.53 -5.77
CA GLY A 36 -7.06 11.68 -6.57
C GLY A 36 -5.76 11.43 -5.83
N GLU A 37 -5.21 10.24 -5.95
CA GLU A 37 -3.93 9.85 -5.34
C GLU A 37 -3.05 9.10 -6.33
N VAL A 38 -1.76 9.44 -6.35
CA VAL A 38 -0.71 8.67 -7.02
C VAL A 38 0.33 8.30 -5.97
N ALA A 39 0.72 7.03 -5.90
CA ALA A 39 1.68 6.57 -4.92
C ALA A 39 2.64 5.52 -5.48
N ILE A 40 3.84 5.45 -4.90
CA ILE A 40 4.87 4.47 -5.24
C ILE A 40 5.66 4.06 -3.98
N ALA A 41 5.93 2.77 -3.83
CA ALA A 41 6.67 2.26 -2.68
C ALA A 41 7.46 0.97 -3.01
N PRO A 42 8.66 0.77 -2.45
CA PRO A 42 9.25 -0.56 -2.33
C PRO A 42 8.48 -1.39 -1.31
N ALA A 43 8.15 -2.63 -1.67
CA ALA A 43 7.42 -3.58 -0.84
C ALA A 43 8.18 -4.89 -0.72
N LEU A 44 8.46 -5.31 0.52
CA LEU A 44 8.94 -6.66 0.80
C LEU A 44 7.76 -7.61 0.77
N ARG A 45 7.89 -8.73 0.05
CA ARG A 45 6.88 -9.79 -0.02
C ARG A 45 7.43 -11.09 0.56
N TRP A 46 6.75 -11.61 1.58
CA TRP A 46 6.96 -12.97 2.10
C TRP A 46 5.89 -13.91 1.54
N SER A 47 6.28 -15.13 1.20
CA SER A 47 5.35 -16.14 0.64
C SER A 47 5.58 -17.55 1.19
N GLY A 48 6.37 -17.71 2.25
CA GLY A 48 6.79 -19.01 2.79
C GLY A 48 5.91 -19.55 3.91
N PHE A 49 4.60 -19.69 3.68
CA PHE A 49 3.68 -20.20 4.70
C PHE A 49 3.53 -21.72 4.59
N ALA A 50 3.41 -22.40 5.74
CA ALA A 50 3.37 -23.87 5.83
C ALA A 50 2.09 -24.49 5.24
N TRP A 51 1.02 -23.71 5.09
CA TRP A 51 -0.30 -24.13 4.59
C TRP A 51 -0.55 -23.76 3.11
N ASN A 52 0.51 -23.38 2.38
CA ASN A 52 0.40 -22.91 0.99
C ASN A 52 -0.13 -23.96 0.01
N ASP A 53 -0.10 -25.23 0.41
CA ASP A 53 -0.72 -26.36 -0.28
C ASP A 53 -2.25 -26.37 -0.19
N VAL A 54 -2.83 -25.72 0.83
CA VAL A 54 -4.28 -25.53 1.00
C VAL A 54 -4.72 -24.17 0.48
N VAL A 55 -4.03 -23.10 0.90
CA VAL A 55 -4.28 -21.73 0.45
C VAL A 55 -2.96 -20.97 0.36
N ARG A 56 -2.60 -20.57 -0.86
CA ARG A 56 -1.38 -19.77 -1.08
C ARG A 56 -1.58 -18.43 -0.39
N THR A 57 -0.71 -18.13 0.56
CA THR A 57 -0.72 -16.88 1.30
C THR A 57 0.54 -16.09 1.01
N SER A 58 0.43 -14.77 0.95
CA SER A 58 1.57 -13.88 0.96
C SER A 58 1.28 -12.65 1.77
N VAL A 59 2.33 -12.09 2.37
CA VAL A 59 2.27 -10.82 3.09
C VAL A 59 3.22 -9.86 2.42
N ARG A 60 2.78 -8.63 2.18
CA ARG A 60 3.60 -7.55 1.66
C ARG A 60 3.62 -6.40 2.65
N ALA A 61 4.80 -5.87 2.92
CA ALA A 61 4.99 -4.70 3.77
C ALA A 61 5.81 -3.66 3.01
N ALA A 62 5.27 -2.46 2.90
CA ALA A 62 5.94 -1.27 2.38
C ALA A 62 5.98 -0.24 3.51
N PRO A 63 7.07 -0.15 4.29
CA PRO A 63 7.13 0.78 5.42
C PRO A 63 7.38 2.23 4.98
N VAL A 64 7.95 2.40 3.79
CA VAL A 64 8.31 3.70 3.21
C VAL A 64 7.83 3.77 1.77
N GLY A 65 7.42 4.95 1.36
CA GLY A 65 6.92 5.22 0.03
C GLY A 65 6.53 6.68 -0.12
N ILE A 66 6.11 7.08 -1.31
CA ILE A 66 5.65 8.44 -1.59
C ILE A 66 4.22 8.35 -2.07
N SER A 67 3.34 9.17 -1.49
CA SER A 67 1.97 9.41 -1.95
C SER A 67 1.75 10.90 -2.17
N TYR A 68 1.15 11.23 -3.31
CA TYR A 68 0.75 12.58 -3.67
C TYR A 68 -0.75 12.63 -3.97
N THR A 69 -1.48 13.48 -3.26
CA THR A 69 -2.91 13.70 -3.49
C THR A 69 -3.22 14.98 -4.25
N SER A 70 -4.38 15.02 -4.91
CA SER A 70 -4.83 16.19 -5.67
C SER A 70 -5.10 17.42 -4.79
N ALA A 71 -5.49 17.21 -3.54
CA ALA A 71 -5.67 18.22 -2.50
C ALA A 71 -5.29 17.65 -1.13
N VAL A 72 -5.15 18.53 -0.14
CA VAL A 72 -4.93 18.14 1.26
C VAL A 72 -6.24 17.59 1.83
N SER A 73 -6.21 16.40 2.43
CA SER A 73 -7.38 15.85 3.12
C SER A 73 -7.67 16.67 4.39
N PRO A 74 -8.93 17.00 4.69
CA PRO A 74 -9.29 17.59 5.98
C PRO A 74 -8.86 16.73 7.19
N LEU A 75 -8.72 15.41 7.00
CA LEU A 75 -8.23 14.48 8.03
C LEU A 75 -6.72 14.58 8.24
N GLU A 76 -6.00 15.10 7.25
CA GLU A 76 -4.54 15.26 7.25
C GLU A 76 -4.14 16.72 7.51
N THR A 77 -5.05 17.49 8.09
CA THR A 77 -4.82 18.90 8.40
C THR A 77 -4.53 19.03 9.89
N GLY A 78 -3.40 19.64 10.22
CA GLY A 78 -3.01 19.90 11.60
C GLY A 78 -3.82 21.01 12.28
N PRO A 79 -3.58 21.25 13.58
CA PRO A 79 -4.33 22.24 14.37
C PRO A 79 -4.29 23.67 13.82
N SER A 80 -3.24 24.01 13.07
CA SER A 80 -3.07 25.32 12.41
C SER A 80 -3.80 25.44 11.07
N GLY A 81 -4.51 24.41 10.62
CA GLY A 81 -5.16 24.37 9.31
C GLY A 81 -4.21 24.03 8.15
N ASN A 82 -2.94 23.75 8.43
CA ASN A 82 -1.95 23.33 7.43
C ASN A 82 -1.95 21.81 7.25
N GLY A 83 -1.70 21.35 6.03
CA GLY A 83 -1.47 19.94 5.71
C GLY A 83 -0.67 19.80 4.41
N SER A 84 -0.30 18.57 4.06
CA SER A 84 0.53 18.31 2.87
C SER A 84 -0.14 17.38 1.88
N ARG A 85 0.00 17.68 0.58
CA ARG A 85 -0.37 16.74 -0.49
C ARG A 85 0.61 15.60 -0.62
N LEU A 86 1.88 15.85 -0.28
CA LEU A 86 2.96 14.87 -0.33
C LEU A 86 3.19 14.26 1.05
N LEU A 87 2.98 12.96 1.17
CA LEU A 87 3.12 12.21 2.42
C LEU A 87 3.82 10.86 2.16
N ASN A 88 4.29 10.24 3.24
CA ASN A 88 4.80 8.88 3.20
C ASN A 88 3.63 7.94 2.94
N TRP A 89 3.82 7.02 2.01
CA TRP A 89 2.88 5.93 1.80
C TRP A 89 3.43 4.65 2.41
N LEU A 90 2.69 4.08 3.34
CA LEU A 90 2.98 2.76 3.86
C LEU A 90 1.77 1.84 3.70
N PHE A 91 2.04 0.56 3.53
CA PHE A 91 0.97 -0.43 3.55
C PHE A 91 1.41 -1.78 4.11
N LEU A 92 0.43 -2.49 4.64
CA LEU A 92 0.49 -3.92 4.92
C LEU A 92 -0.60 -4.60 4.10
N GLU A 93 -0.24 -5.63 3.35
CA GLU A 93 -1.17 -6.38 2.51
C GLU A 93 -1.04 -7.88 2.76
N VAL A 94 -2.19 -8.55 2.88
CA VAL A 94 -2.28 -10.01 2.83
C VAL A 94 -2.96 -10.37 1.52
N ALA A 95 -2.38 -11.30 0.76
CA ALA A 95 -2.98 -11.81 -0.46
C ALA A 95 -3.11 -13.33 -0.40
N LEU A 96 -4.26 -13.82 -0.88
CA LEU A 96 -4.66 -15.22 -0.91
C LEU A 96 -4.90 -15.65 -2.35
N SER A 97 -4.42 -16.83 -2.71
CA SER A 97 -4.75 -17.47 -3.99
C SER A 97 -4.91 -18.98 -3.85
N ARG A 98 -5.51 -19.59 -4.87
CA ARG A 98 -5.65 -21.04 -4.94
C ARG A 98 -4.29 -21.67 -5.23
N PRO A 99 -3.93 -22.80 -4.59
CA PRO A 99 -2.67 -23.50 -4.87
C PRO A 99 -2.46 -23.83 -6.35
N ALA A 100 -3.53 -24.24 -7.04
CA ALA A 100 -3.57 -24.59 -8.45
C ALA A 100 -3.55 -23.39 -9.42
N ASP A 101 -3.82 -22.18 -8.92
CA ASP A 101 -3.87 -20.96 -9.73
C ASP A 101 -3.33 -19.76 -8.93
N PRO A 102 -2.00 -19.70 -8.71
CA PRO A 102 -1.38 -18.63 -7.93
C PRO A 102 -1.36 -17.28 -8.67
N SER A 103 -1.77 -17.26 -9.94
CA SER A 103 -1.76 -16.06 -10.78
C SER A 103 -2.95 -15.13 -10.53
N ASN A 104 -4.01 -15.62 -9.89
CA ASN A 104 -5.17 -14.84 -9.47
C ASN A 104 -5.21 -14.76 -7.94
N GLU A 105 -4.99 -13.57 -7.39
CA GLU A 105 -4.97 -13.34 -5.94
C GLU A 105 -6.09 -12.36 -5.52
N PHE A 106 -6.76 -12.64 -4.41
CA PHE A 106 -7.52 -11.65 -3.67
C PHE A 106 -6.64 -11.07 -2.56
N PHE A 107 -6.74 -9.79 -2.29
CA PHE A 107 -5.94 -9.16 -1.25
C PHE A 107 -6.75 -8.22 -0.37
N MET A 108 -6.25 -8.05 0.86
CA MET A 108 -6.68 -7.06 1.83
C MET A 108 -5.48 -6.20 2.18
N ARG A 109 -5.63 -4.88 2.12
CA ARG A 109 -4.55 -3.91 2.34
C ARG A 109 -4.98 -2.88 3.37
N LEU A 110 -4.15 -2.70 4.39
CA LEU A 110 -4.13 -1.49 5.21
C LEU A 110 -3.22 -0.49 4.51
N HIS A 111 -3.78 0.62 4.08
CA HIS A 111 -3.11 1.74 3.45
C HIS A 111 -3.05 2.86 4.49
N HIS A 112 -1.86 3.33 4.83
CA HIS A 112 -1.65 4.45 5.75
C HIS A 112 -0.81 5.53 5.08
N ARG A 113 -1.19 6.79 5.27
CA ARG A 113 -0.43 7.97 4.89
C ARG A 113 0.02 8.70 6.14
N CYS A 114 1.25 9.22 6.17
CA CYS A 114 1.74 10.01 7.30
C CYS A 114 2.88 10.95 6.94
N ALA A 115 3.22 11.88 7.84
CA ALA A 115 4.42 12.73 7.70
C ALA A 115 5.74 12.02 8.09
N ALA A 116 5.68 10.73 8.44
CA ALA A 116 6.80 9.91 8.90
C ALA A 116 7.60 10.56 10.05
N TYR A 117 6.95 10.77 11.20
CA TYR A 117 7.53 11.43 12.38
C TYR A 117 8.12 12.81 12.04
N ASP A 118 7.31 13.63 11.39
CA ASP A 118 7.63 14.99 10.94
C ASP A 118 8.77 15.14 9.90
N LEU A 119 9.26 14.03 9.34
CA LEU A 119 10.31 14.05 8.32
C LEU A 119 9.90 14.82 7.06
N LEU A 120 8.64 14.71 6.65
CA LEU A 120 8.14 15.36 5.43
C LEU A 120 7.54 16.75 5.68
N ASN A 121 6.96 16.97 6.85
CA ASN A 121 6.44 18.26 7.33
C ASN A 121 6.09 18.15 8.83
N ASN A 122 5.93 19.27 9.53
CA ASN A 122 5.69 19.32 10.98
C ASN A 122 4.34 19.96 11.37
N TYR A 123 3.28 19.78 10.57
CA TYR A 123 2.02 20.51 10.74
C TYR A 123 1.13 20.00 11.89
N GLY A 124 1.42 18.85 12.49
CA GLY A 124 0.78 18.40 13.74
C GLY A 124 -0.50 17.55 13.59
N ALA A 125 -0.88 17.13 12.37
CA ALA A 125 -1.69 15.94 12.06
C ALA A 125 -1.62 15.69 10.54
N ASN A 126 -1.29 14.47 10.09
CA ASN A 126 -1.08 14.15 8.67
C ASN A 126 -1.40 12.68 8.34
N GLY A 127 -2.23 12.04 9.17
CA GLY A 127 -2.48 10.60 9.11
C GLY A 127 -3.83 10.29 8.48
N ASP A 128 -3.87 9.43 7.46
CA ASP A 128 -5.13 8.87 6.96
C ASP A 128 -4.98 7.37 6.71
N ASP A 129 -6.04 6.61 7.02
CA ASP A 129 -6.08 5.15 7.01
C ASP A 129 -7.22 4.65 6.13
N PHE A 130 -6.88 3.74 5.22
CA PHE A 130 -7.85 3.06 4.38
C PHE A 130 -7.67 1.55 4.46
N PHE A 131 -8.77 0.86 4.70
CA PHE A 131 -8.85 -0.57 4.45
C PHE A 131 -9.36 -0.81 3.03
N ALA A 132 -8.59 -1.55 2.24
CA ALA A 132 -8.92 -1.90 0.87
C ALA A 132 -8.99 -3.40 0.70
N VAL A 133 -9.94 -3.85 -0.12
CA VAL A 133 -10.00 -5.21 -0.65
C VAL A 133 -9.86 -5.13 -2.16
N GLY A 134 -9.20 -6.12 -2.77
CA GLY A 134 -8.96 -6.09 -4.20
C GLY A 134 -8.65 -7.44 -4.80
N PHE A 135 -8.60 -7.43 -6.13
CA PHE A 135 -8.21 -8.57 -6.96
C PHE A 135 -6.97 -8.19 -7.76
N ARG A 136 -6.04 -9.13 -7.90
CA ARG A 136 -4.80 -8.96 -8.66
C ARG A 136 -4.54 -10.16 -9.55
N ARG A 137 -4.24 -9.88 -10.82
CA ARG A 137 -3.66 -10.83 -11.78
C ARG A 137 -2.15 -10.65 -11.83
N ARG A 138 -1.39 -11.74 -11.76
CA ARG A 138 0.07 -11.76 -11.97
C ARG A 138 0.39 -12.30 -13.37
N PHE A 139 1.44 -11.74 -13.98
CA PHE A 139 1.94 -12.07 -15.31
C PHE A 139 3.40 -12.48 -15.24
#